data_AF-A0A2V3JDS2-F1
#
_entry.id   AF-A0A2V3JDS2-F1
#
_cell.length_a   1.000
_cell.length_b   1.000
_cell.length_c   1.000
_cell.angle_alpha   90.00
_cell.angle_beta   90.00
_cell.angle_gamma   90.00
#
_symmetry.space_group_name_H-M   'P 1'
#
loop_
_entity.id
_entity.type
_entity.pdbx_description
1 polymer ?
#
loop_
_entity_poly.entity_id
_entity_poly.type
_entity_poly.pdbx_seq_one_letter_code
_entity_poly.pdbx_strand_id
1 'polypeptide(L)'
;MRDASEKAWISVVLATNELFAKRNVRLRELEKQDELIREKGLVDRFSARDHHLHEQCFYEGYCEPDLLEENIEKVKRYIEDIEEL
;
A
#
# COMPACT_ATOMS: atom_id res chain seq x y z
N MET A 1 10.21 -9.40 12.16
CA MET A 1 10.33 -8.99 10.74
C MET A 1 9.11 -9.44 9.94
N ARG A 2 8.86 -10.74 9.77
CA ARG A 2 7.64 -11.23 9.07
C ARG A 2 6.33 -10.67 9.65
N ASP A 3 6.15 -10.72 10.97
CA ASP A 3 4.97 -10.14 11.62
C ASP A 3 4.85 -8.62 11.38
N ALA A 4 5.98 -7.91 11.35
CA ALA A 4 5.99 -6.47 11.10
C ALA A 4 5.67 -6.14 9.63
N SER A 5 6.17 -6.93 8.67
CA SER A 5 5.83 -6.73 7.26
C SER A 5 4.37 -7.01 6.98
N GLU A 6 3.82 -8.08 7.55
CA GLU A 6 2.41 -8.41 7.38
C GLU A 6 1.50 -7.34 7.99
N LYS A 7 1.84 -6.81 9.17
CA LYS A 7 1.11 -5.68 9.75
C LYS A 7 1.18 -4.44 8.85
N ALA A 8 2.35 -4.13 8.30
CA ALA A 8 2.51 -3.00 7.39
C ALA A 8 1.70 -3.19 6.09
N TRP A 9 1.64 -4.42 5.56
CA TRP A 9 0.79 -4.76 4.43
C TRP A 9 -0.70 -4.59 4.75
N ILE A 10 -1.15 -5.13 5.88
CA ILE A 10 -2.54 -4.99 6.33
C ILE A 10 -2.94 -3.51 6.45
N SER A 11 -2.04 -2.63 6.91
CA SER A 11 -2.32 -1.19 6.95
C SER A 11 -2.60 -0.59 5.57
N VAL A 12 -1.87 -1.01 4.53
CA VAL A 12 -2.12 -0.59 3.13
C VAL A 12 -3.48 -1.07 2.64
N VAL A 13 -3.82 -2.33 2.93
CA VAL A 13 -5.13 -2.92 2.58
C VAL A 13 -6.28 -2.17 3.27
N LEU A 14 -6.15 -1.88 4.56
CA LEU A 14 -7.17 -1.15 5.32
C LEU A 14 -7.37 0.27 4.78
N ALA A 15 -6.30 1.03 4.56
CA ALA A 15 -6.39 2.38 4.00
C ALA A 15 -7.05 2.37 2.60
N THR A 16 -6.67 1.40 1.75
CA THR A 16 -7.26 1.26 0.41
C THR A 16 -8.73 0.88 0.47
N ASN A 17 -9.12 0.01 1.40
CA ASN A 17 -10.52 -0.36 1.61
C ASN A 17 -11.36 0.82 2.11
N GLU A 18 -10.80 1.68 2.96
CA GLU A 18 -11.48 2.91 3.39
C GLU A 18 -11.74 3.84 2.20
N LEU A 19 -10.77 4.02 1.31
CA LEU A 19 -10.96 4.77 0.08
C LEU A 19 -12.06 4.17 -0.81
N PHE A 20 -12.13 2.83 -0.92
CA PHE A 20 -13.23 2.16 -1.63
C PHE A 20 -14.58 2.37 -0.96
N ALA A 21 -14.66 2.36 0.37
CA ALA A 21 -15.91 2.61 1.08
C ALA A 21 -16.40 4.05 0.85
N LYS A 22 -15.48 5.02 0.79
CA LYS A 22 -15.81 6.44 0.53
C LYS A 22 -16.25 6.70 -0.91
N ARG A 23 -15.60 6.06 -1.89
CA ARG A 23 -15.82 6.35 -3.33
C ARG A 23 -16.70 5.32 -4.05
N ASN A 24 -16.91 4.14 -3.46
CA ASN A 24 -17.65 3.00 -4.02
C ASN A 24 -17.15 2.53 -5.40
N VAL A 25 -15.84 2.69 -5.66
CA VAL A 25 -15.17 2.38 -6.93
C VAL A 25 -13.80 1.75 -6.63
N ARG A 26 -13.35 0.80 -7.47
CA ARG A 26 -12.03 0.15 -7.32
C ARG A 26 -10.88 1.10 -7.64
N LEU A 27 -9.70 0.89 -7.05
CA LEU A 27 -8.53 1.79 -7.12
C LEU A 27 -8.13 2.12 -8.56
N ARG A 28 -8.04 1.09 -9.40
CA ARG A 28 -7.70 1.24 -10.82
C ARG A 28 -8.72 2.05 -11.60
N GLU A 29 -10.00 1.98 -11.22
CA GLU A 29 -11.03 2.79 -11.87
C GLU A 29 -11.00 4.24 -11.33
N LEU A 30 -10.66 4.43 -10.05
CA LEU A 30 -10.44 5.76 -9.47
C LEU A 30 -9.29 6.50 -10.17
N GLU A 31 -8.14 5.87 -10.39
CA GLU A 31 -7.03 6.50 -11.13
C GLU A 31 -7.37 6.86 -12.59
N LYS A 32 -8.31 6.15 -13.22
CA LYS A 32 -8.78 6.50 -14.57
C LYS A 32 -9.68 7.74 -14.54
N GLN A 33 -10.46 7.91 -13.48
CA GLN A 33 -11.50 8.93 -13.37
C GLN A 33 -11.00 10.22 -12.71
N ASP A 34 -10.01 10.13 -11.83
CA ASP A 34 -9.51 11.22 -11.00
C ASP A 34 -8.00 11.41 -11.21
N GLU A 35 -7.62 12.57 -11.75
CA GLU A 35 -6.24 12.92 -12.04
C GLU A 35 -5.38 13.05 -10.77
N LEU A 36 -5.95 13.57 -9.69
CA LEU A 36 -5.24 13.74 -8.44
C LEU A 36 -4.92 12.38 -7.79
N ILE A 37 -5.84 11.41 -7.91
CA ILE A 37 -5.58 10.03 -7.49
C ILE A 37 -4.54 9.36 -8.40
N ARG A 38 -4.62 9.59 -9.72
CA ARG A 38 -3.66 9.06 -10.69
C ARG A 38 -2.23 9.54 -10.44
N GLU A 39 -2.05 10.82 -10.13
CA GLU A 39 -0.74 11.40 -9.83
C GLU A 39 -0.09 10.78 -8.57
N LYS A 40 -0.91 10.33 -7.61
CA LYS A 40 -0.42 9.63 -6.41
C LYS A 40 0.04 8.18 -6.70
N GLY A 41 -0.31 7.61 -7.85
CA GLY A 41 0.16 6.29 -8.32
C GLY A 41 -0.16 5.14 -7.36
N LEU A 42 -1.36 5.15 -6.77
CA LEU A 42 -1.75 4.25 -5.70
C LEU A 42 -1.79 2.78 -6.15
N VAL A 43 -2.19 2.48 -7.39
CA VAL A 43 -2.22 1.08 -7.89
C VAL A 43 -0.82 0.47 -7.91
N ASP A 44 0.15 1.17 -8.49
CA ASP A 44 1.53 0.66 -8.59
C ASP A 44 2.16 0.53 -7.21
N ARG A 45 1.90 1.50 -6.33
CA ARG A 45 2.39 1.47 -4.94
C ARG A 45 1.77 0.34 -4.15
N PHE A 46 0.46 0.10 -4.29
CA PHE A 46 -0.25 -1.01 -3.66
C PHE A 46 0.38 -2.34 -4.08
N SER A 47 0.53 -2.58 -5.39
CA SER A 47 1.16 -3.81 -5.90
C SER A 47 2.61 -3.97 -5.44
N ALA A 48 3.38 -2.89 -5.35
CA ALA A 48 4.73 -2.96 -4.80
C ALA A 48 4.73 -3.33 -3.30
N ARG A 49 3.74 -2.86 -2.52
CA ARG A 49 3.62 -3.23 -1.09
C ARG A 49 3.22 -4.69 -0.91
N ASP A 50 2.28 -5.18 -1.73
CA ASP A 50 1.89 -6.59 -1.78
C ASP A 50 3.12 -7.47 -1.98
N HIS A 51 3.87 -7.22 -3.07
CA HIS A 51 5.04 -8.00 -3.41
C HIS A 51 6.13 -7.99 -2.32
N HIS A 52 6.54 -6.82 -1.83
CA HIS A 52 7.67 -6.76 -0.90
C HIS A 52 7.32 -7.18 0.54
N LEU A 53 6.11 -6.84 1.01
CA LEU A 53 5.76 -7.04 2.41
C LEU A 53 5.04 -8.38 2.64
N HIS A 54 4.09 -8.72 1.76
CA HIS A 54 3.25 -9.91 1.88
C HIS A 54 3.90 -11.13 1.22
N GLU A 55 4.28 -11.01 -0.05
CA GLU A 55 4.90 -12.13 -0.78
C GLU A 55 6.34 -12.39 -0.29
N GLN A 56 7.27 -11.48 -0.56
CA GLN A 56 8.70 -11.67 -0.26
C GLN A 56 8.99 -11.78 1.24
N CYS A 57 8.66 -10.75 2.04
CA CYS A 57 9.06 -10.75 3.44
C CYS A 57 8.24 -11.75 4.28
N PHE A 58 6.91 -11.72 4.19
CA PHE A 58 6.06 -12.54 5.06
C PHE A 58 6.03 -14.01 4.63
N TYR A 59 5.64 -14.31 3.38
CA TYR A 59 5.51 -15.70 2.91
C TYR A 59 6.86 -16.34 2.59
N GLU A 60 7.68 -15.72 1.75
CA GLU A 60 8.94 -16.33 1.30
C GLU A 60 10.05 -16.20 2.34
N GLY A 61 9.97 -15.19 3.21
CA GLY A 61 10.94 -14.94 4.26
C GLY A 61 12.16 -14.12 3.85
N TYR A 62 12.17 -13.59 2.63
CA TYR A 62 13.21 -12.69 2.16
C TYR A 62 12.96 -11.29 2.71
N CYS A 63 13.56 -11.03 3.87
CA CYS A 63 13.31 -9.79 4.60
C CYS A 63 14.62 -9.24 5.17
N GLU A 64 15.19 -8.28 4.45
CA GLU A 64 16.34 -7.52 4.94
C GLU A 64 15.84 -6.34 5.80
N PRO A 65 16.47 -6.04 6.95
CA PRO A 65 16.01 -4.99 7.86
C PRO A 65 15.87 -3.62 7.18
N ASP A 66 16.87 -3.22 6.40
CA ASP A 66 16.91 -1.92 5.72
C ASP A 66 15.79 -1.80 4.68
N LEU A 67 15.52 -2.86 3.92
CA LEU A 67 14.42 -2.92 2.98
C LEU A 67 13.07 -2.86 3.69
N LEU A 68 12.92 -3.52 4.85
CA LEU A 68 11.69 -3.46 5.63
C LEU A 68 11.44 -2.05 6.16
N GLU A 69 12.46 -1.37 6.69
CA GLU A 69 12.36 0.01 7.17
C GLU A 69 11.96 0.97 6.04
N GLU A 70 12.61 0.88 4.88
CA GLU A 70 12.26 1.69 3.71
C GLU A 70 10.80 1.47 3.27
N ASN A 71 10.34 0.21 3.28
CA ASN A 71 8.97 -0.12 2.91
C ASN A 71 7.95 0.34 3.95
N ILE A 72 8.28 0.36 5.24
CA ILE A 72 7.44 0.95 6.28
C ILE A 72 7.27 2.46 6.04
N GLU A 73 8.33 3.17 5.68
CA GLU A 73 8.23 4.60 5.32
C GLU A 73 7.38 4.82 4.07
N LYS A 74 7.45 3.92 3.08
CA LYS A 74 6.56 3.95 1.89
C LYS A 74 5.10 3.68 2.25
N VAL A 75 4.84 2.80 3.23
CA VAL A 75 3.49 2.52 3.75
C VAL A 75 2.92 3.75 4.44
N LYS A 76 3.69 4.43 5.29
CA LYS A 76 3.26 5.69 5.94
C LYS A 76 2.83 6.73 4.90
N ARG A 77 3.70 7.01 3.92
CA ARG A 77 3.37 7.93 2.83
C ARG A 77 2.14 7.51 2.02
N TYR A 78 1.94 6.21 1.81
CA TYR A 78 0.76 5.70 1.11
C TYR A 78 -0.53 5.97 1.89
N ILE A 79 -0.49 5.84 3.21
CA ILE A 79 -1.63 6.12 4.08
C ILE A 79 -1.91 7.63 4.12
N GLU A 80 -0.87 8.45 4.33
CA GLU A 80 -0.97 9.92 4.30
C GLU A 80 -1.60 10.40 2.98
N ASP A 81 -1.14 9.86 1.85
CA ASP A 81 -1.68 10.17 0.53
C ASP A 81 -3.16 9.80 0.37
N ILE A 82 -3.65 8.76 1.06
CA ILE A 82 -5.06 8.36 1.08
C ILE A 82 -5.88 9.24 2.02
N GLU A 83 -5.31 9.66 3.15
CA GLU A 83 -5.99 10.54 4.12
C GLU A 83 -6.26 11.93 3.53
N GLU A 84 -5.46 12.35 2.54
CA GLU A 84 -5.67 13.57 1.76
C GLU A 84 -6.79 13.48 0.69
N LEU A 85 -7.38 12.30 0.45
CA LEU A 85 -8.40 12.02 -0.58
C LEU A 85 -9.84 11.92 -0.05
#